data_AF-A0AAE1RU82-F1
#
_entry.id   AF-A0AAE1RU82-F1
#
_cell.length_a   1.000
_cell.length_b   1.000
_cell.length_c   1.000
_cell.angle_alpha   90.00
_cell.angle_beta   90.00
_cell.angle_gamma   90.00
#
_symmetry.space_group_name_H-M   'P 1'
#
loop_
_entity.id
_entity.type
_entity.pdbx_description
1 polymer ?
#
loop_
_entity_poly.entity_id
_entity_poly.type
_entity_poly.pdbx_seq_one_letter_code
_entity_poly.pdbx_strand_id
1 'polypeptide(L)'
;MVLKGDILEDPANEPMKDIYMMSVDPQDAPDQREYVNIGIDGGIPVSVNGKELSPATLLSELNKIGGRHGIGRIDMVENRLVGMKSRGVYETPGGTILFKAVQELESLTLDRETIQVKDSLALKYTELVYAGRWFDPLSESMDAFMENITKTTTGSVTLKLYKGSVSVTGRQSPHSLYRQDISSFESGDIYNQADAAGFIRLYGLPMRVRAMLEKGL
;
A
#
# COMPACT_ATOMS: atom_id res chain seq x y z
N MET A 1 -9.25 -8.61 12.94
CA MET A 1 -10.38 -9.34 13.57
C MET A 1 -11.56 -9.34 12.60
N VAL A 2 -12.35 -10.40 12.52
CA VAL A 2 -13.56 -10.47 11.68
C VAL A 2 -14.78 -10.48 12.60
N LEU A 3 -15.67 -9.53 12.44
CA LEU A 3 -16.89 -9.42 13.24
C LEU A 3 -18.07 -9.80 12.33
N LYS A 4 -18.68 -10.95 12.62
CA LYS A 4 -19.85 -11.47 11.90
C LYS A 4 -20.92 -11.83 12.93
N GLY A 5 -22.13 -11.30 12.75
CA GLY A 5 -23.28 -11.60 13.60
C GLY A 5 -24.49 -10.73 13.28
N ASP A 6 -25.66 -11.39 13.19
CA ASP A 6 -27.03 -10.88 13.22
C ASP A 6 -27.25 -9.55 12.45
N ILE A 7 -27.17 -8.42 13.14
CA ILE A 7 -27.48 -7.08 12.60
C ILE A 7 -26.62 -6.72 11.37
N LEU A 8 -25.39 -7.22 11.28
CA LEU A 8 -24.49 -6.96 10.15
C LEU A 8 -24.77 -7.82 8.91
N GLU A 9 -25.66 -8.81 9.00
CA GLU A 9 -26.03 -9.63 7.83
C GLU A 9 -26.84 -8.83 6.81
N ASP A 10 -27.66 -7.88 7.26
CA ASP A 10 -28.28 -6.90 6.37
C ASP A 10 -27.26 -5.80 6.04
N PRO A 11 -26.83 -5.66 4.77
CA PRO A 11 -25.87 -4.65 4.37
C PRO A 11 -26.40 -3.20 4.50
N ALA A 12 -27.70 -3.00 4.71
CA ALA A 12 -28.29 -1.69 4.94
C ALA A 12 -28.04 -1.16 6.38
N ASN A 13 -27.71 -2.03 7.33
CA ASN A 13 -27.50 -1.63 8.71
C ASN A 13 -26.08 -1.09 8.93
N GLU A 14 -25.95 0.09 9.53
CA GLU A 14 -24.65 0.65 9.91
C GLU A 14 -23.98 -0.21 11.01
N PRO A 15 -22.66 -0.42 10.95
CA PRO A 15 -21.96 -1.14 12.01
C PRO A 15 -22.02 -0.38 13.35
N MET A 16 -22.46 -1.07 14.40
CA MET A 16 -22.54 -0.49 15.74
C MET A 16 -21.14 -0.25 16.31
N LYS A 17 -21.00 0.77 17.17
CA LYS A 17 -19.70 1.19 17.73
C LYS A 17 -19.01 0.12 18.58
N ASP A 18 -19.79 -0.71 19.27
CA ASP A 18 -19.36 -1.75 20.20
C ASP A 18 -18.80 -3.01 19.52
N ILE A 19 -18.99 -3.16 18.20
CA ILE A 19 -18.38 -4.27 17.46
C ILE A 19 -16.85 -4.08 17.39
N TYR A 20 -16.37 -2.84 17.36
CA TYR A 20 -14.97 -2.52 17.17
C TYR A 20 -14.20 -2.69 18.48
N MET A 21 -13.24 -3.61 18.50
CA MET A 21 -12.51 -4.01 19.70
C MET A 21 -11.04 -3.57 19.67
N MET A 22 -10.48 -3.38 18.47
CA MET A 22 -9.07 -3.00 18.29
C MET A 22 -8.88 -1.50 18.15
N SER A 23 -9.92 -0.76 17.74
CA SER A 23 -9.85 0.65 17.40
C SER A 23 -10.98 1.46 18.04
N VAL A 24 -10.67 2.70 18.45
CA VAL A 24 -11.69 3.66 18.91
C VAL A 24 -12.47 4.22 17.73
N ASP A 25 -13.64 4.80 17.99
CA ASP A 25 -14.35 5.52 16.94
C ASP A 25 -13.52 6.69 16.44
N PRO A 26 -13.37 6.91 15.11
CA PRO A 26 -12.67 8.07 14.59
C PRO A 26 -13.15 9.40 15.18
N GLN A 27 -14.41 9.51 15.60
CA GLN A 27 -14.94 10.70 16.28
C GLN A 27 -14.35 10.88 17.69
N ASP A 28 -14.13 9.79 18.42
CA ASP A 28 -13.55 9.80 19.78
C ASP A 28 -12.02 9.75 19.79
N ALA A 29 -11.39 9.50 18.65
CA ALA A 29 -9.94 9.52 18.53
C ALA A 29 -9.36 10.89 18.93
N PRO A 30 -8.12 10.95 19.46
CA PRO A 30 -7.50 12.20 19.91
C PRO A 30 -7.52 13.30 18.85
N ASP A 31 -7.75 14.54 19.29
CA ASP A 31 -7.63 15.73 18.43
C ASP A 31 -6.17 16.09 18.10
N GLN A 32 -5.22 15.44 18.76
CA GLN A 32 -3.79 15.59 18.47
C GLN A 32 -3.34 14.59 17.41
N ARG A 33 -2.65 15.10 16.39
CA ARG A 33 -2.01 14.27 15.35
C ARG A 33 -0.81 13.55 15.94
N GLU A 34 -0.62 12.31 15.56
CA GLU A 34 0.55 11.53 15.94
C GLU A 34 1.42 11.20 14.74
N TYR A 35 2.73 11.29 14.90
CA TYR A 35 3.70 10.95 13.87
C TYR A 35 4.37 9.62 14.24
N VAL A 36 4.41 8.71 13.28
CA VAL A 36 5.00 7.39 13.43
C VAL A 36 6.01 7.20 12.29
N ASN A 37 7.26 6.95 12.65
CA ASN A 37 8.30 6.56 11.69
C ASN A 37 8.42 5.04 11.65
N ILE A 38 8.34 4.45 10.46
CA ILE A 38 8.50 3.02 10.23
C ILE A 38 9.82 2.80 9.50
N GLY A 39 10.74 2.05 10.10
CA GLY A 39 11.96 1.58 9.44
C GLY A 39 11.71 0.26 8.73
N ILE A 40 12.24 0.13 7.52
CA ILE A 40 12.04 -1.02 6.63
C ILE A 40 13.42 -1.43 6.10
N ASP A 41 13.66 -2.74 6.03
CA ASP A 41 14.85 -3.34 5.44
C ASP A 41 14.45 -4.47 4.47
N GLY A 42 14.87 -4.38 3.21
CA GLY A 42 14.53 -5.37 2.19
C GLY A 42 13.02 -5.54 1.95
N GLY A 43 12.21 -4.51 2.21
CA GLY A 43 10.74 -4.57 2.17
C GLY A 43 10.09 -5.06 3.47
N ILE A 44 10.87 -5.45 4.48
CA ILE A 44 10.38 -5.94 5.77
C ILE A 44 10.42 -4.81 6.81
N PRO A 45 9.29 -4.47 7.47
CA PRO A 45 9.30 -3.52 8.58
C PRO A 45 10.10 -4.07 9.78
N VAL A 46 11.07 -3.29 10.27
CA VAL A 46 11.99 -3.72 11.35
C VAL A 46 11.94 -2.81 12.59
N SER A 47 11.46 -1.57 12.46
CA SER A 47 11.42 -0.62 13.58
C SER A 47 10.23 0.34 13.54
N VAL A 48 9.88 0.84 14.74
CA VAL A 48 8.86 1.88 14.94
C VAL A 48 9.48 2.98 15.79
N ASN A 49 9.43 4.22 15.32
CA ASN A 49 10.01 5.41 15.96
C ASN A 49 11.49 5.21 16.33
N GLY A 50 12.26 4.56 15.45
CA GLY A 50 13.68 4.28 15.64
C GLY A 50 14.00 3.11 16.59
N LYS A 51 12.99 2.47 17.19
CA LYS A 51 13.19 1.28 18.02
C LYS A 51 12.99 0.00 17.21
N GLU A 52 14.02 -0.83 17.13
CA GLU A 52 13.93 -2.16 16.52
C GLU A 52 13.02 -3.08 17.35
N LEU A 53 12.17 -3.83 16.65
CA LEU A 53 11.16 -4.69 17.27
C LEU A 53 11.06 -6.00 16.49
N SER A 54 10.74 -7.10 17.18
CA SER A 54 10.35 -8.33 16.48
C SER A 54 9.04 -8.12 15.70
N PRO A 55 8.78 -8.84 14.60
CA PRO A 55 7.59 -8.63 13.78
C PRO A 55 6.27 -8.64 14.57
N ALA A 56 6.12 -9.54 15.53
CA ALA A 56 4.94 -9.62 16.38
C ALA A 56 4.80 -8.42 17.33
N THR A 57 5.90 -7.97 17.94
CA THR A 57 5.89 -6.80 18.83
C THR A 57 5.63 -5.53 18.03
N LEU A 58 6.23 -5.42 16.85
CA LEU A 58 6.05 -4.33 15.92
C LEU A 58 4.57 -4.18 15.54
N LEU A 59 3.94 -5.27 15.08
CA LEU A 59 2.53 -5.26 14.73
C LEU A 59 1.63 -4.94 15.93
N SER A 60 1.94 -5.49 17.11
CA SER A 60 1.21 -5.22 18.36
C SER A 60 1.27 -3.74 18.75
N GLU A 61 2.46 -3.13 18.64
CA GLU A 61 2.67 -1.70 18.92
C GLU A 61 1.89 -0.83 17.92
N LEU A 62 1.94 -1.15 16.64
CA LEU A 62 1.17 -0.43 15.61
C LEU A 62 -0.33 -0.64 15.74
N ASN A 63 -0.79 -1.80 16.20
CA ASN A 63 -2.20 -2.02 16.51
C ASN A 63 -2.65 -1.11 17.66
N LYS A 64 -1.83 -0.95 18.71
CA LYS A 64 -2.13 0.00 19.78
C LYS A 64 -2.17 1.42 19.24
N ILE A 65 -1.12 1.87 18.55
CA ILE A 65 -1.02 3.23 18.03
C ILE A 65 -2.17 3.53 17.04
N GLY A 66 -2.36 2.68 16.03
CA GLY A 66 -3.44 2.85 15.05
C GLY A 66 -4.83 2.74 15.68
N GLY A 67 -5.00 1.85 16.66
CA GLY A 67 -6.24 1.64 17.39
C GLY A 67 -6.74 2.90 18.09
N ARG A 68 -5.86 3.61 18.82
CA ARG A 68 -6.23 4.90 19.48
C ARG A 68 -6.61 6.00 18.51
N HIS A 69 -6.18 5.90 17.26
CA HIS A 69 -6.51 6.85 16.19
C HIS A 69 -7.65 6.36 15.28
N GLY A 70 -8.32 5.25 15.59
CA GLY A 70 -9.43 4.73 14.77
C GLY A 70 -9.01 4.19 13.40
N ILE A 71 -7.74 3.82 13.22
CA ILE A 71 -7.18 3.39 11.92
C ILE A 71 -7.61 1.97 11.56
N GLY A 72 -7.86 1.73 10.27
CA GLY A 72 -7.98 0.38 9.72
C GLY A 72 -9.32 -0.30 9.95
N ARG A 73 -10.39 0.49 10.16
CA ARG A 73 -11.77 0.01 10.12
C ARG A 73 -12.22 -0.13 8.66
N ILE A 74 -12.70 -1.30 8.29
CA ILE A 74 -13.18 -1.58 6.93
C ILE A 74 -14.53 -2.31 7.02
N ASP A 75 -15.52 -1.85 6.27
CA ASP A 75 -16.79 -2.54 6.03
C ASP A 75 -16.86 -2.88 4.54
N MET A 76 -17.00 -4.17 4.21
CA MET A 76 -17.03 -4.62 2.83
C MET A 76 -17.99 -5.77 2.60
N VAL A 77 -18.51 -5.84 1.36
CA VAL A 77 -19.16 -7.03 0.82
C VAL A 77 -18.14 -7.77 -0.05
N GLU A 78 -17.77 -8.97 0.39
CA GLU A 78 -16.77 -9.83 -0.25
C GLU A 78 -17.42 -10.98 -1.03
N ASN A 79 -16.72 -11.49 -2.05
CA ASN A 79 -17.12 -12.72 -2.75
C ASN A 79 -16.38 -13.91 -2.12
N ARG A 80 -17.11 -14.84 -1.51
CA ARG A 80 -16.53 -16.07 -0.99
C ARG A 80 -16.19 -17.02 -2.15
N LEU A 81 -15.16 -17.84 -1.94
CA LEU A 81 -14.74 -18.85 -2.92
C LEU A 81 -15.88 -19.80 -3.34
N VAL A 82 -16.80 -20.11 -2.42
CA VAL A 82 -17.97 -20.96 -2.67
C VAL A 82 -19.09 -20.26 -3.46
N GLY A 83 -18.84 -19.06 -4.01
CA GLY A 83 -19.73 -18.36 -4.93
C GLY A 83 -20.76 -17.42 -4.30
N MET A 84 -20.84 -17.37 -2.96
CA MET A 84 -21.76 -16.48 -2.24
C MET A 84 -21.11 -15.14 -1.87
N LYS A 85 -21.92 -14.09 -1.78
CA LYS A 85 -21.49 -12.83 -1.17
C LYS A 85 -21.63 -12.90 0.35
N SER A 86 -20.75 -12.20 1.05
CA SER A 86 -20.82 -12.02 2.50
C SER A 86 -20.47 -10.57 2.81
N ARG A 87 -21.14 -9.98 3.79
CA ARG A 87 -20.62 -8.75 4.42
C ARG A 87 -19.65 -9.13 5.54
N GLY A 88 -18.67 -8.27 5.78
CA GLY A 88 -17.73 -8.40 6.89
C GLY A 88 -17.20 -7.04 7.31
N VAL A 89 -17.12 -6.83 8.62
CA VAL A 89 -16.46 -5.68 9.22
C VAL A 89 -15.13 -6.15 9.82
N TYR A 90 -14.09 -5.40 9.51
CA TYR A 90 -12.70 -5.74 9.80
C TYR A 90 -11.97 -4.61 10.50
N GLU A 91 -11.05 -5.00 11.38
CA GLU A 91 -10.08 -4.10 12.01
C GLU A 91 -8.66 -4.59 11.72
N THR A 92 -7.86 -3.72 11.09
CA THR A 92 -6.46 -3.94 10.74
C THR A 92 -5.58 -2.70 10.99
N PRO A 93 -5.58 -2.10 12.21
CA PRO A 93 -4.87 -0.84 12.47
C PRO A 93 -3.39 -0.89 12.09
N GLY A 94 -2.64 -1.87 12.64
CA GLY A 94 -1.21 -2.02 12.33
C GLY A 94 -0.96 -2.44 10.89
N GLY A 95 -1.80 -3.32 10.33
CA GLY A 95 -1.71 -3.75 8.93
C GLY A 95 -1.89 -2.59 7.95
N THR A 96 -2.86 -1.71 8.21
CA THR A 96 -3.13 -0.50 7.40
C THR A 96 -1.94 0.46 7.41
N ILE A 97 -1.34 0.67 8.59
CA ILE A 97 -0.14 1.51 8.75
C ILE A 97 1.04 0.91 7.99
N LEU A 98 1.29 -0.40 8.16
CA LEU A 98 2.40 -1.10 7.50
C LEU A 98 2.25 -1.13 5.99
N PHE A 99 1.06 -1.48 5.49
CA PHE A 99 0.77 -1.49 4.06
C PHE A 99 1.08 -0.12 3.44
N LYS A 100 0.62 0.96 4.09
CA LYS A 100 0.89 2.31 3.61
C LYS A 100 2.39 2.65 3.66
N ALA A 101 3.10 2.29 4.73
CA ALA A 101 4.53 2.56 4.85
C ALA A 101 5.35 1.85 3.76
N VAL A 102 5.10 0.56 3.54
CA VAL A 102 5.82 -0.25 2.53
C VAL A 102 5.55 0.27 1.13
N GLN A 103 4.29 0.51 0.77
CA GLN A 103 3.92 1.05 -0.55
C GLN A 103 4.62 2.39 -0.84
N GLU A 104 4.70 3.26 0.15
CA GLU A 104 5.35 4.56 0.01
C GLU A 104 6.88 4.44 -0.16
N LEU A 105 7.51 3.48 0.52
CA LEU A 105 8.95 3.24 0.33
C LEU A 105 9.24 2.60 -1.02
N GLU A 106 8.44 1.61 -1.44
CA GLU A 106 8.54 0.99 -2.76
C GLU A 106 8.45 2.03 -3.88
N SER A 107 7.55 3.01 -3.76
CA SER A 107 7.42 4.11 -4.74
C SER A 107 8.69 4.96 -4.88
N LEU A 108 9.56 4.94 -3.86
CA LEU A 108 10.82 5.66 -3.84
C LEU A 108 12.00 4.83 -4.34
N THR A 109 11.94 3.50 -4.21
CA THR A 109 13.08 2.59 -4.40
C THR A 109 12.94 1.63 -5.58
N LEU A 110 11.74 1.43 -6.11
CA LEU A 110 11.47 0.55 -7.25
C LEU A 110 11.21 1.35 -8.53
N ASP A 111 11.65 0.82 -9.67
CA ASP A 111 11.36 1.41 -10.96
C ASP A 111 9.90 1.17 -11.39
N ARG A 112 9.47 1.94 -12.40
CA ARG A 112 8.09 1.96 -12.88
C ARG A 112 7.57 0.60 -13.34
N GLU A 113 8.34 -0.16 -14.10
CA GLU A 113 7.88 -1.45 -14.65
C GLU A 113 7.81 -2.50 -13.55
N THR A 114 8.79 -2.51 -12.66
CA THR A 114 8.82 -3.44 -11.52
C THR A 114 7.60 -3.25 -10.63
N ILE A 115 7.22 -2.00 -10.29
CA ILE A 115 6.00 -1.72 -9.50
C ILE A 115 4.75 -2.24 -10.21
N GLN A 116 4.61 -2.01 -11.52
CA GLN A 116 3.43 -2.45 -12.27
C GLN A 116 3.27 -3.98 -12.28
N VAL A 117 4.36 -4.71 -12.50
CA VAL A 117 4.35 -6.18 -12.47
C VAL A 117 4.09 -6.69 -11.05
N LYS A 118 4.77 -6.11 -10.06
CA LYS A 118 4.58 -6.44 -8.64
C LYS A 118 3.12 -6.28 -8.23
N ASP A 119 2.47 -5.16 -8.56
CA ASP A 119 1.08 -4.92 -8.16
C ASP A 119 0.13 -5.93 -8.80
N SER A 120 0.35 -6.30 -10.06
CA SER A 120 -0.43 -7.38 -10.70
C SER A 120 -0.24 -8.73 -10.01
N LEU A 121 1.00 -9.06 -9.60
CA LEU A 121 1.29 -10.30 -8.89
C LEU A 121 0.74 -10.29 -7.47
N ALA A 122 0.80 -9.15 -6.77
CA ALA A 122 0.25 -8.99 -5.42
C ALA A 122 -1.26 -9.23 -5.37
N LEU A 123 -2.00 -8.79 -6.39
CA LEU A 123 -3.42 -9.11 -6.54
C LEU A 123 -3.62 -10.62 -6.67
N LYS A 124 -2.86 -11.28 -7.54
CA LYS A 124 -2.98 -12.73 -7.72
C LYS A 124 -2.59 -13.52 -6.47
N TYR A 125 -1.54 -13.08 -5.78
CA TYR A 125 -1.11 -13.64 -4.51
C TYR A 125 -2.24 -13.56 -3.48
N THR A 126 -2.87 -12.39 -3.35
CA THR A 126 -4.01 -12.19 -2.44
C THR A 126 -5.18 -13.14 -2.74
N GLU A 127 -5.48 -13.41 -4.02
CA GLU A 127 -6.49 -14.41 -4.40
C GLU A 127 -6.12 -15.82 -3.95
N LEU A 128 -4.86 -16.23 -4.10
CA LEU A 128 -4.40 -17.55 -3.67
C LEU A 128 -4.50 -17.71 -2.16
N VAL A 129 -4.05 -16.70 -1.41
CA VAL A 129 -4.15 -16.68 0.06
C VAL A 129 -5.62 -16.75 0.50
N TYR A 130 -6.49 -15.93 -0.09
CA TYR A 130 -7.92 -15.95 0.21
C TYR A 130 -8.58 -17.30 -0.12
N ALA A 131 -8.13 -17.96 -1.18
CA ALA A 131 -8.61 -19.29 -1.58
C ALA A 131 -8.01 -20.44 -0.74
N GLY A 132 -7.16 -20.16 0.26
CA GLY A 132 -6.50 -21.18 1.07
C GLY A 132 -5.38 -21.94 0.34
N ARG A 133 -4.91 -21.41 -0.80
CA ARG A 133 -3.89 -22.00 -1.67
C ARG A 133 -2.49 -21.45 -1.38
N TRP A 134 -2.19 -21.28 -0.09
CA TRP A 134 -0.92 -20.72 0.36
C TRP A 134 0.28 -21.58 -0.07
N PHE A 135 0.17 -22.90 0.02
CA PHE A 135 1.26 -23.86 -0.24
C PHE A 135 1.39 -24.28 -1.72
N ASP A 136 0.74 -23.56 -2.62
CA ASP A 136 0.88 -23.84 -4.05
C ASP A 136 2.25 -23.39 -4.56
N PRO A 137 2.88 -24.10 -5.52
CA PRO A 137 4.16 -23.70 -6.10
C PRO A 137 4.16 -22.29 -6.70
N LEU A 138 2.99 -21.80 -7.12
CA LEU A 138 2.82 -20.44 -7.62
C LEU A 138 3.05 -19.39 -6.52
N SER A 139 2.59 -19.65 -5.29
CA SER A 139 2.79 -18.77 -4.14
C SER A 139 4.28 -18.68 -3.79
N GLU A 140 4.97 -19.82 -3.73
CA GLU A 140 6.43 -19.87 -3.51
C GLU A 140 7.22 -19.10 -4.59
N SER A 141 6.78 -19.22 -5.85
CA SER A 141 7.39 -18.49 -6.97
C SER A 141 7.18 -16.98 -6.86
N MET A 142 6.01 -16.56 -6.38
CA MET A 142 5.70 -15.14 -6.12
C MET A 142 6.50 -14.61 -4.93
N ASP A 143 6.65 -15.38 -3.85
CA ASP A 143 7.47 -15.01 -2.70
C ASP A 143 8.92 -14.73 -3.14
N ALA A 144 9.52 -15.65 -3.91
CA ALA A 144 10.87 -15.48 -4.44
C ALA A 144 11.01 -14.24 -5.36
N PHE A 145 9.97 -13.96 -6.16
CA PHE A 145 9.93 -12.73 -6.95
C PHE A 145 9.92 -11.48 -6.07
N MET A 146 9.03 -11.42 -5.08
CA MET A 146 8.89 -10.29 -4.15
C MET A 146 10.19 -10.06 -3.38
N GLU A 147 10.77 -11.11 -2.78
CA GLU A 147 12.06 -11.05 -2.09
C GLU A 147 13.17 -10.49 -2.96
N ASN A 148 13.20 -10.84 -4.24
CA ASN A 148 14.24 -10.36 -5.15
C ASN A 148 14.10 -8.87 -5.45
N ILE A 149 12.88 -8.41 -5.77
CA ILE A 149 12.67 -7.01 -6.17
C ILE A 149 12.73 -6.04 -4.98
N THR A 150 12.39 -6.48 -3.76
CA THR A 150 12.38 -5.60 -2.59
C THR A 150 13.73 -5.46 -1.90
N LYS A 151 14.81 -6.08 -2.40
CA LYS A 151 16.18 -5.99 -1.82
C LYS A 151 16.66 -4.56 -1.57
N THR A 152 16.25 -3.61 -2.41
CA THR A 152 16.62 -2.18 -2.28
C THR A 152 15.58 -1.36 -1.50
N THR A 153 14.48 -1.98 -1.07
CA THR A 153 13.40 -1.32 -0.32
C THR A 153 13.80 -1.22 1.16
N THR A 154 14.90 -0.50 1.41
CA THR A 154 15.46 -0.24 2.74
C THR A 154 15.43 1.27 2.99
N GLY A 155 15.00 1.69 4.18
CA GLY A 155 14.81 3.10 4.51
C GLY A 155 13.79 3.34 5.62
N SER A 156 13.18 4.51 5.63
CA SER A 156 12.09 4.83 6.56
C SER A 156 10.99 5.69 5.94
N VAL A 157 9.77 5.52 6.45
CA VAL A 157 8.61 6.33 6.08
C VAL A 157 7.99 6.91 7.34
N THR A 158 7.75 8.23 7.33
CA THR A 158 7.05 8.91 8.41
C THR A 158 5.60 9.12 8.02
N LEU A 159 4.70 8.60 8.84
CA LEU A 159 3.25 8.67 8.70
C LEU A 159 2.67 9.55 9.79
N LYS A 160 1.60 10.25 9.46
CA LYS A 160 0.79 11.08 10.34
C LYS A 160 -0.58 10.43 10.49
N LEU A 161 -0.93 10.10 11.72
CA LEU A 161 -2.19 9.45 12.09
C LEU A 161 -3.12 10.50 12.70
N TYR A 162 -4.37 10.49 12.24
CA TYR A 162 -5.40 11.40 12.74
C TYR A 162 -6.79 10.90 12.39
N LYS A 163 -7.62 10.63 13.41
CA LYS A 163 -9.06 10.34 13.30
C LYS A 163 -9.44 9.48 12.09
N GLY A 164 -8.98 8.23 12.10
CA GLY A 164 -9.23 7.22 11.06
C GLY A 164 -8.31 7.33 9.84
N SER A 165 -7.53 8.40 9.71
CA SER A 165 -6.71 8.67 8.54
C SER A 165 -5.22 8.42 8.77
N VAL A 166 -4.57 7.85 7.74
CA VAL A 166 -3.11 7.70 7.64
C VAL A 166 -2.61 8.55 6.47
N SER A 167 -1.75 9.52 6.72
CA SER A 167 -1.14 10.36 5.68
C SER A 167 0.38 10.30 5.76
N VAL A 168 1.05 10.20 4.62
CA VAL A 168 2.52 10.21 4.57
C VAL A 168 3.07 11.63 4.65
N THR A 169 4.13 11.82 5.44
CA THR A 169 4.77 13.13 5.65
C THR A 169 6.26 13.14 5.29
N GLY A 170 6.88 11.99 5.11
CA GLY A 170 8.27 11.89 4.67
C GLY A 170 8.66 10.48 4.29
N ARG A 171 9.63 10.36 3.37
CA ARG A 171 10.27 9.10 2.98
C ARG A 171 11.77 9.34 2.89
N GLN A 172 12.57 8.36 3.30
CA GLN A 172 14.02 8.43 3.21
C GLN A 172 14.55 7.04 2.87
N SER A 173 15.49 6.96 1.93
CA SER A 173 16.14 5.71 1.57
C SER A 173 17.55 5.97 1.02
N PRO A 174 18.56 5.15 1.39
CA PRO A 174 19.85 5.15 0.70
C PRO A 174 19.78 4.63 -0.74
N HIS A 175 18.68 3.98 -1.13
CA HIS A 175 18.45 3.43 -2.48
C HIS A 175 17.39 4.21 -3.25
N SER A 176 17.20 5.49 -2.92
CA SER A 176 16.20 6.32 -3.61
C SER A 176 16.51 6.46 -5.09
N LEU A 177 15.52 6.19 -5.93
CA LEU A 177 15.54 6.51 -7.36
C LEU A 177 15.10 7.96 -7.64
N TYR A 178 14.65 8.68 -6.60
CA TYR A 178 14.32 10.09 -6.70
C TYR A 178 15.58 10.95 -6.66
N ARG A 179 15.76 11.77 -7.69
CA ARG A 179 16.89 12.67 -7.87
C ARG A 179 16.39 14.10 -8.02
N GLN A 180 16.48 14.89 -6.94
CA GLN A 180 16.00 16.27 -6.90
C GLN A 180 16.62 17.16 -7.98
N ASP A 181 17.88 16.93 -8.31
CA ASP A 181 18.62 17.68 -9.34
C ASP A 181 18.16 17.38 -10.78
N ILE A 182 17.46 16.26 -11.00
CA ILE A 182 16.84 15.91 -12.29
C ILE A 182 15.36 16.33 -12.29
N SER A 183 14.67 16.24 -11.15
CA SER A 183 13.23 16.50 -11.03
C SER A 183 12.86 17.95 -10.69
N SER A 184 13.84 18.82 -10.48
CA SER A 184 13.58 20.24 -10.18
C SER A 184 12.85 20.93 -11.33
N PHE A 185 11.95 21.85 -10.98
CA PHE A 185 11.33 22.78 -11.93
C PHE A 185 12.29 23.89 -12.39
N GLU A 186 13.43 24.01 -11.71
CA GLU A 186 14.52 24.89 -12.11
C GLU A 186 15.30 24.27 -13.27
N SER A 187 15.86 25.09 -14.15
CA SER A 187 16.64 24.61 -15.30
C SER A 187 17.87 23.82 -14.84
N GLY A 188 17.77 22.50 -14.82
CA GLY A 188 18.88 21.59 -14.54
C GLY A 188 19.62 21.21 -15.82
N ASP A 189 20.95 21.20 -15.77
CA ASP A 189 21.80 20.85 -16.91
C ASP A 189 21.83 19.34 -17.24
N ILE A 190 21.20 18.50 -16.40
CA ILE A 190 21.28 17.03 -16.50
C ILE A 190 20.23 16.46 -17.47
N TYR A 191 19.04 17.05 -17.56
CA TYR A 191 17.97 16.57 -18.42
C TYR A 191 17.74 17.51 -19.62
N ASN A 192 18.06 17.03 -20.81
CA ASN A 192 17.80 17.78 -22.04
C ASN A 192 16.32 17.70 -22.45
N GLN A 193 15.57 18.76 -22.18
CA GLN A 193 14.13 18.83 -22.49
C GLN A 193 13.83 18.70 -24.00
N ALA A 194 14.79 18.98 -24.88
CA ALA A 194 14.58 18.84 -26.33
C ALA A 194 14.33 17.38 -26.76
N ASP A 195 14.86 16.40 -26.01
CA ASP A 195 14.71 14.98 -26.31
C ASP A 195 13.26 14.49 -26.15
N ALA A 196 12.48 15.15 -25.29
CA ALA A 196 11.07 14.82 -25.05
C ALA A 196 10.23 14.91 -26.34
N ALA A 197 10.52 15.86 -27.23
CA ALA A 197 9.79 16.01 -28.48
C ALA A 197 9.98 14.81 -29.42
N GLY A 198 11.21 14.26 -29.48
CA GLY A 198 11.51 13.04 -30.22
C GLY A 198 10.81 11.83 -29.61
N PHE A 199 10.93 11.68 -28.29
CA PHE A 199 10.28 10.61 -27.54
C PHE A 199 8.76 10.59 -27.77
N ILE A 200 8.06 11.71 -27.61
CA ILE A 200 6.60 11.79 -27.78
C ILE A 200 6.17 11.36 -29.19
N ARG A 201 6.93 11.76 -30.23
CA ARG A 201 6.63 11.38 -31.62
C ARG A 201 6.77 9.87 -31.85
N LEU A 202 7.82 9.25 -31.32
CA LEU A 202 8.07 7.82 -31.48
C LEU A 202 7.14 6.97 -30.62
N TYR A 203 6.98 7.34 -29.36
CA TYR A 203 6.11 6.63 -28.41
C TYR A 203 4.64 6.67 -28.85
N GLY A 204 4.18 7.82 -29.38
CA GLY A 204 2.83 7.98 -29.91
C GLY A 204 2.61 7.45 -31.33
N LEU A 205 3.65 6.96 -32.01
CA LEU A 205 3.56 6.54 -33.42
C LEU A 205 2.48 5.46 -33.65
N PRO A 206 2.38 4.39 -32.84
CA PRO A 206 1.35 3.37 -33.04
C PRO A 206 -0.07 3.92 -32.93
N MET A 207 -0.31 4.87 -32.01
CA MET A 207 -1.62 5.53 -31.84
C MET A 207 -1.97 6.39 -33.05
N ARG A 208 -0.97 7.11 -33.60
CA ARG A 208 -1.16 7.94 -34.80
C ARG A 208 -1.49 7.09 -36.02
N VAL A 209 -0.79 5.98 -36.22
CA VAL A 209 -1.07 5.05 -37.34
C VAL A 209 -2.49 4.50 -37.25
N ARG A 210 -2.93 4.07 -36.06
CA ARG A 210 -4.31 3.61 -35.86
C ARG A 210 -5.34 4.69 -36.23
N ALA A 211 -5.14 5.91 -35.75
CA ALA A 211 -6.05 7.02 -36.03
C ALA A 211 -6.04 7.44 -37.52
N MET A 212 -4.91 7.29 -38.22
CA MET A 212 -4.82 7.52 -39.67
C MET A 212 -5.65 6.49 -40.43
N LEU A 213 -5.50 5.20 -40.12
CA LEU A 213 -6.29 4.11 -40.72
C LEU A 213 -7.80 4.29 -40.48
N GLU A 214 -8.20 4.66 -39.26
CA GLU A 214 -9.62 4.95 -38.93
C GLU A 214 -10.18 6.13 -39.73
N LYS A 215 -9.34 7.09 -40.13
CA LYS A 215 -9.72 8.25 -40.94
C LYS A 215 -9.52 8.03 -42.46
N GLY A 216 -9.05 6.86 -42.87
CA GLY A 216 -8.77 6.53 -44.27
C GLY A 216 -7.59 7.29 -44.88
N LEU A 217 -6.59 7.65 -44.06
CA LEU A 217 -5.32 8.26 -44.47
C LEU A 217 -4.24 7.20 -44.73
#